data_AF-A0A847AMY0-F1
#
_entry.id   AF-A0A847AMY0-F1
#
_cell.length_a   1.000
_cell.length_b   1.000
_cell.length_c   1.000
_cell.angle_alpha   90.00
_cell.angle_beta   90.00
_cell.angle_gamma   90.00
#
_symmetry.space_group_name_H-M   'P 1'
#
loop_
_entity.id
_entity.type
_entity.pdbx_description
1 polymer ?
#
loop_
_entity_poly.entity_id
_entity_poly.type
_entity_poly.pdbx_seq_one_letter_code
_entity_poly.pdbx_strand_id
1 'polypeptide(L)'
;MANISDSAVDPVMGGWINTNLIWAYILLIFGAGVAILFSIFQMVSDINQAKKGLMSIVFLGAVVLIAYLFASDEIPQFIGVQKHIDEGTLTPVIAKWIDTGLYITYILLGLAILSVAFSSVRRLFN
;
A
#
# COMPACT_ATOMS: atom_id res chain seq x y z
N MET A 1 -10.88 -40.15 -1.57
CA MET A 1 -11.49 -38.90 -2.06
C MET A 1 -12.97 -39.04 -1.76
N ALA A 2 -13.45 -38.44 -0.67
CA ALA A 2 -14.87 -38.51 -0.34
C ALA A 2 -15.63 -37.62 -1.32
N ASN A 3 -16.53 -38.23 -2.09
CA ASN A 3 -17.37 -37.56 -3.08
C ASN A 3 -18.35 -36.64 -2.35
N ILE A 4 -18.13 -35.32 -2.42
CA ILE A 4 -18.99 -34.29 -1.81
C ILE A 4 -20.17 -33.92 -2.74
N SER A 5 -20.56 -34.81 -3.64
CA SER A 5 -21.58 -34.51 -4.65
C SER A 5 -22.98 -35.06 -4.33
N ASP A 6 -23.19 -35.67 -3.16
CA ASP A 6 -24.46 -36.35 -2.87
C ASP A 6 -24.91 -36.31 -1.40
N SER A 7 -24.60 -35.22 -0.71
CA SER A 7 -25.31 -34.87 0.52
C SER A 7 -26.42 -33.93 0.14
N ALA A 8 -27.65 -34.45 0.07
CA ALA A 8 -28.87 -33.66 0.00
C ALA A 8 -28.70 -32.44 0.92
N VAL A 9 -28.65 -31.25 0.32
CA VAL A 9 -28.47 -30.01 1.06
C VAL A 9 -29.67 -29.91 1.99
N ASP A 10 -29.48 -30.24 3.27
CA ASP A 10 -30.54 -30.16 4.25
C ASP A 10 -30.99 -28.69 4.27
N PRO A 11 -32.24 -28.38 3.87
CA PRO A 11 -32.72 -27.01 3.75
C PRO A 11 -32.62 -26.27 5.09
N VAL A 12 -32.62 -26.99 6.22
CA VAL A 12 -32.36 -26.43 7.54
C VAL A 12 -30.92 -25.97 7.62
N MET A 13 -29.93 -26.82 7.33
CA MET A 13 -28.50 -26.46 7.34
C MET A 13 -28.16 -25.30 6.38
N GLY A 14 -28.74 -25.28 5.18
CA GLY A 14 -28.59 -24.16 4.24
C GLY A 14 -29.10 -22.82 4.81
N GLY A 15 -30.23 -22.85 5.53
CA GLY A 15 -30.79 -21.68 6.21
C GLY A 15 -29.90 -21.15 7.34
N TRP A 16 -29.31 -22.04 8.15
CA TRP A 16 -28.38 -21.66 9.22
C TRP A 16 -27.10 -21.02 8.68
N ILE A 17 -26.52 -21.60 7.61
CA ILE A 17 -25.32 -21.05 6.96
C ILE A 17 -25.62 -19.66 6.38
N ASN A 18 -26.70 -19.51 5.62
CA ASN A 18 -27.09 -18.24 5.02
C ASN A 18 -27.30 -17.14 6.08
N THR A 19 -28.01 -17.47 7.16
CA THR A 19 -28.28 -16.52 8.24
C THR A 19 -26.98 -16.06 8.93
N ASN A 20 -26.08 -16.98 9.26
CA ASN A 20 -24.80 -16.62 9.87
C ASN A 20 -23.89 -15.83 8.92
N LEU A 21 -23.90 -16.16 7.63
CA LEU A 21 -23.09 -15.46 6.63
C LEU A 21 -23.57 -14.02 6.43
N ILE A 22 -24.90 -13.78 6.43
CA ILE A 22 -25.47 -12.43 6.39
C ILE A 22 -25.03 -11.62 7.62
N TRP A 23 -25.10 -12.19 8.81
CA TRP A 23 -24.63 -11.51 10.03
C TRP A 23 -23.12 -11.23 10.00
N ALA A 24 -22.32 -12.16 9.48
CA ALA A 24 -20.88 -11.95 9.30
C ALA A 24 -20.60 -10.76 8.37
N TYR A 25 -21.31 -10.64 7.24
CA TYR A 25 -21.17 -9.48 6.35
C TYR A 25 -21.61 -8.17 7.01
N ILE A 26 -22.73 -8.17 7.74
CA ILE A 26 -23.22 -6.98 8.46
C ILE A 26 -22.18 -6.53 9.49
N LEU A 27 -21.69 -7.45 10.31
CA LEU A 27 -20.69 -7.15 11.36
C LEU A 27 -19.35 -6.73 10.77
N LEU A 28 -18.94 -7.32 9.64
CA LEU A 28 -17.71 -6.93 8.94
C LEU A 28 -17.80 -5.50 8.40
N ILE A 29 -18.89 -5.16 7.71
CA ILE A 29 -19.11 -3.81 7.19
C ILE A 29 -19.23 -2.80 8.33
N PHE A 30 -19.97 -3.14 9.39
CA PHE A 30 -20.11 -2.27 10.56
C PHE A 30 -18.78 -2.06 11.27
N GLY A 31 -18.03 -3.14 11.53
CA GLY A 31 -16.72 -3.08 12.19
C GLY A 31 -15.71 -2.28 11.39
N ALA A 32 -15.64 -2.50 10.08
CA ALA A 32 -14.80 -1.71 9.18
C ALA A 32 -15.21 -0.23 9.19
N GLY A 33 -16.52 0.06 9.14
CA GLY A 33 -17.06 1.42 9.22
C GLY A 33 -16.68 2.13 10.52
N VAL A 34 -16.87 1.47 11.67
CA VAL A 34 -16.48 2.02 12.98
C VAL A 34 -14.97 2.23 13.06
N ALA A 35 -14.15 1.30 12.56
CA ALA A 35 -12.70 1.44 12.56
C ALA A 35 -12.24 2.67 11.75
N ILE A 36 -12.82 2.90 10.57
CA ILE A 36 -12.52 4.07 9.74
C ILE A 36 -12.96 5.36 10.44
N LEU A 37 -14.19 5.41 10.95
CA LEU A 37 -14.72 6.58 11.66
C LEU A 37 -13.89 6.91 12.90
N PHE A 38 -13.49 5.90 13.67
CA PHE A 38 -12.66 6.07 14.85
C PHE A 38 -11.23 6.53 14.49
N SER A 39 -10.66 6.00 13.40
CA SER A 39 -9.36 6.44 12.89
C SER A 39 -9.37 7.92 12.52
N ILE A 40 -10.40 8.37 11.78
CA ILE A 40 -10.58 9.78 11.42
C ILE A 40 -10.84 10.64 12.66
N PHE A 41 -11.70 10.18 13.57
CA PHE A 41 -12.00 10.90 14.81
C PHE A 41 -10.73 11.08 15.65
N GLN A 42 -9.96 10.02 15.89
CA GLN A 42 -8.70 10.10 16.63
C GLN A 42 -7.67 11.00 15.94
N MET A 43 -7.61 10.97 14.61
CA MET A 43 -6.74 11.86 13.83
C MET A 43 -7.13 13.34 14.01
N VAL A 44 -8.42 13.67 14.11
CA VAL A 44 -8.88 15.07 14.27
C VAL A 44 -8.86 15.53 15.72
N SER A 45 -9.25 14.69 16.67
CA SER A 45 -9.30 15.02 18.10
C SER A 45 -7.92 15.21 18.71
N ASP A 46 -6.92 14.48 18.21
CA ASP A 46 -5.57 14.49 18.76
C ASP A 46 -4.61 15.23 17.83
N ILE A 47 -4.64 16.57 17.90
CA ILE A 47 -3.87 17.44 17.01
C ILE A 47 -2.36 17.17 17.03
N ASN A 48 -1.85 16.62 18.13
CA ASN A 48 -0.43 16.25 18.24
C ASN A 48 -0.11 15.00 17.41
N GLN A 49 -1.01 14.02 17.38
CA GLN A 49 -0.88 12.86 16.52
C GLN A 49 -1.15 13.22 15.05
N ALA A 50 -2.10 14.12 14.81
CA ALA A 50 -2.36 14.69 13.49
C ALA A 50 -1.11 15.35 12.90
N LYS A 51 -0.37 16.14 13.70
CA LYS A 51 0.90 16.78 13.26
C LYS A 51 1.97 15.76 12.89
N LYS A 52 2.12 14.68 13.66
CA LYS A 52 3.08 13.61 13.34
C LYS A 52 2.70 12.88 12.05
N GLY A 53 1.41 12.58 11.86
CA GLY A 53 0.90 12.00 10.62
C GLY A 53 1.07 12.94 9.43
N LEU A 54 0.80 14.23 9.60
CA LEU A 54 1.04 15.23 8.56
C LEU A 54 2.53 15.34 8.23
N MET A 55 3.41 15.29 9.23
CA MET A 55 4.86 15.31 9.03
C MET A 55 5.34 14.10 8.22
N SER A 56 4.76 12.91 8.41
CA SER A 56 5.11 11.73 7.59
C SER A 56 4.63 11.87 6.15
N ILE A 57 3.44 12.44 5.92
CA ILE A 57 2.92 12.72 4.58
C ILE A 57 3.78 13.76 3.87
N VAL A 58 4.12 14.86 4.55
CA VAL A 58 4.99 15.91 4.01
C VAL A 58 6.37 15.36 3.68
N PHE A 59 6.93 14.51 4.56
CA PHE A 59 8.20 13.84 4.31
C PHE A 59 8.13 12.95 3.06
N LEU A 60 7.11 12.09 2.94
CA LEU A 60 6.90 11.27 1.75
C LEU A 60 6.72 12.12 0.49
N GLY A 61 5.93 13.20 0.57
CA GLY A 61 5.74 14.13 -0.53
C GLY A 61 7.04 14.79 -0.96
N ALA A 62 7.91 15.17 -0.02
CA ALA A 62 9.24 15.70 -0.30
C ALA A 62 10.14 14.66 -0.99
N VAL A 63 10.11 13.40 -0.55
CA VAL A 63 10.86 12.31 -1.19
C VAL A 63 10.38 12.09 -2.63
N VAL A 64 9.06 12.05 -2.85
CA VAL A 64 8.48 11.91 -4.19
C VAL A 64 8.87 13.10 -5.08
N LEU A 65 8.81 14.32 -4.55
CA LEU A 65 9.19 15.52 -5.28
C LEU A 65 10.66 15.49 -5.69
N ILE A 66 11.56 15.18 -4.75
CA ILE A 66 12.98 15.04 -5.05
C ILE A 66 13.19 13.94 -6.09
N ALA A 67 12.61 12.75 -5.90
CA ALA A 67 12.72 11.65 -6.84
C ALA A 67 12.23 12.03 -8.25
N TYR A 68 11.11 12.74 -8.36
CA TYR A 68 10.55 13.17 -9.64
C TYR A 68 11.41 14.23 -10.35
N LEU A 69 12.11 15.09 -9.58
CA LEU A 69 13.05 16.06 -10.13
C LEU A 69 14.32 15.40 -10.68
N PHE A 70 14.76 14.29 -10.08
CA PHE A 70 15.90 13.51 -10.55
C PHE A 70 15.54 12.50 -11.64
N ALA A 71 14.26 12.12 -11.75
CA ALA A 71 13.79 11.16 -12.74
C ALA A 71 13.87 11.70 -14.17
N SER A 72 14.34 10.85 -15.08
CA SER A 72 14.42 11.13 -16.51
C SER A 72 13.20 10.58 -17.26
N ASP A 73 12.81 11.25 -18.35
CA ASP A 73 11.81 10.77 -19.30
C ASP A 73 12.40 9.92 -20.44
N GLU A 74 13.71 9.67 -20.39
CA GLU A 74 14.41 8.82 -21.34
C GLU A 74 13.89 7.38 -21.30
N ILE A 75 13.54 6.86 -22.49
CA ILE A 75 13.04 5.49 -22.62
C ILE A 75 14.21 4.49 -22.51
N PRO A 76 14.20 3.59 -21.51
CA PRO A 76 15.28 2.62 -21.32
C PRO A 76 15.42 1.68 -22.52
N GLN A 77 16.65 1.51 -23.02
CA GLN A 77 16.92 0.63 -24.15
C GLN A 77 17.19 -0.80 -23.64
N PHE A 78 16.18 -1.67 -23.66
CA PHE A 78 16.32 -3.09 -23.34
C PHE A 78 15.69 -3.99 -24.41
N ILE A 79 16.08 -5.26 -24.43
CA ILE A 79 15.58 -6.24 -25.40
C ILE A 79 14.05 -6.38 -25.25
N GLY A 80 13.30 -6.06 -26.30
CA GLY A 80 11.83 -6.11 -26.30
C GLY A 80 11.14 -4.79 -25.93
N VAL A 81 11.87 -3.69 -25.75
CA VAL A 81 11.29 -2.36 -25.48
C VAL A 81 10.37 -1.90 -26.62
N GLN A 82 10.73 -2.19 -27.88
CA GLN A 82 10.00 -1.72 -29.05
C GLN A 82 8.52 -2.16 -29.04
N LYS A 83 8.24 -3.39 -28.58
CA LYS A 83 6.87 -3.89 -28.43
C LYS A 83 6.03 -2.99 -27.50
N HIS A 84 6.62 -2.50 -26.41
CA HIS A 84 5.92 -1.67 -25.43
C HIS A 84 5.72 -0.23 -25.94
N ILE A 85 6.64 0.26 -26.78
CA ILE A 85 6.50 1.54 -27.47
C ILE A 85 5.39 1.45 -28.53
N ASP A 86 5.38 0.39 -29.33
CA ASP A 86 4.42 0.18 -30.41
C ASP A 86 2.99 -0.04 -29.88
N GLU A 87 2.84 -0.72 -28.75
CA GLU A 87 1.57 -0.92 -28.05
C GLU A 87 1.11 0.33 -27.26
N GLY A 88 1.93 1.40 -27.21
CA GLY A 88 1.64 2.63 -26.47
C GLY A 88 1.66 2.47 -24.94
N THR A 89 2.10 1.32 -24.43
CA THR A 89 2.20 1.04 -22.99
C THR A 89 3.42 1.71 -22.34
N LEU A 90 4.44 2.03 -23.14
CA LEU A 90 5.63 2.76 -22.71
C LEU A 90 5.73 4.10 -23.44
N THR A 91 5.40 5.17 -22.72
CA THR A 91 5.54 6.56 -23.17
C THR A 91 6.58 7.28 -22.31
N PRO A 92 7.15 8.43 -22.74
CA PRO A 92 8.10 9.20 -21.94
C PRO A 92 7.56 9.57 -20.55
N VAL A 93 6.25 9.87 -20.46
CA VAL A 93 5.58 10.16 -19.20
C VAL A 93 5.60 8.94 -18.27
N ILE A 94 5.25 7.76 -18.80
CA ILE A 94 5.23 6.51 -18.04
C ILE A 94 6.65 6.13 -17.61
N ALA A 95 7.64 6.27 -18.51
CA ALA A 95 9.04 6.05 -18.21
C ALA A 95 9.52 6.92 -17.04
N LYS A 96 9.18 8.22 -17.05
CA LYS A 96 9.50 9.12 -15.94
C LYS A 96 8.88 8.71 -14.61
N TRP A 97 7.65 8.22 -14.60
CA TRP A 97 7.00 7.73 -13.39
C TRP A 97 7.63 6.44 -12.86
N ILE A 98 8.04 5.53 -13.75
CA ILE A 98 8.77 4.31 -13.38
C ILE A 98 10.11 4.68 -12.75
N ASP A 99 10.85 5.60 -13.38
CA ASP A 99 12.15 6.05 -12.89
C ASP A 99 12.02 6.81 -11.55
N THR A 100 10.97 7.63 -11.40
CA THR A 100 10.61 8.25 -10.12
C THR A 100 10.38 7.19 -9.03
N GLY A 101 9.65 6.12 -9.34
CA GLY A 101 9.42 5.00 -8.41
C GLY A 101 10.72 4.31 -7.99
N LEU A 102 11.66 4.20 -8.92
CA LEU A 102 12.99 3.63 -8.67
C LEU A 102 13.81 4.53 -7.72
N TYR A 103 13.86 5.84 -7.99
CA TYR A 103 14.50 6.82 -7.12
C TYR A 103 13.89 6.86 -5.71
N ILE A 104 12.55 6.83 -5.59
CA ILE A 104 11.87 6.74 -4.29
C ILE A 104 12.37 5.52 -3.52
N THR A 105 12.42 4.36 -4.18
CA THR A 105 12.87 3.12 -3.57
C THR A 105 14.31 3.22 -3.09
N TYR A 106 15.22 3.76 -3.91
CA TYR A 106 16.63 3.92 -3.54
C TYR A 106 16.85 4.91 -2.40
N ILE A 107 16.14 6.04 -2.40
CA ILE A 107 16.21 7.03 -1.33
C ILE A 107 15.73 6.41 -0.01
N LEU A 108 14.56 5.76 -0.02
CA LEU A 108 14.00 5.14 1.18
C LEU A 108 14.85 3.97 1.68
N LEU A 109 15.40 3.16 0.78
CA LEU A 109 16.31 2.07 1.14
C LEU A 109 17.58 2.62 1.79
N GLY A 110 18.19 3.66 1.22
CA GLY A 110 19.37 4.31 1.79
C GLY A 110 19.08 4.87 3.18
N LEU A 111 17.95 5.56 3.34
CA LEU A 111 17.51 6.07 4.64
C LEU A 111 17.24 4.94 5.65
N ALA A 112 16.66 3.83 5.22
CA ALA A 112 16.42 2.68 6.09
C ALA A 112 17.73 2.08 6.61
N ILE A 113 18.72 1.88 5.72
CA ILE A 113 20.04 1.38 6.10
C ILE A 113 20.72 2.36 7.09
N LEU A 114 20.69 3.66 6.80
CA LEU A 114 21.24 4.69 7.69
C LEU A 114 20.53 4.72 9.05
N SER A 115 19.19 4.58 9.07
CA SER A 115 18.41 4.52 10.30
C SER A 115 18.78 3.30 11.15
N VAL A 116 18.96 2.13 10.54
CA VAL A 116 19.39 0.92 11.24
C VAL A 116 20.80 1.10 11.82
N ALA A 117 21.75 1.55 10.99
CA ALA A 117 23.13 1.78 11.43
C ALA A 117 23.20 2.82 12.56
N PHE A 118 22.52 3.95 12.42
CA PHE A 118 22.45 4.99 13.44
C PHE A 118 21.78 4.50 14.73
N SER A 119 20.73 3.69 14.62
CA SER A 119 20.07 3.08 15.78
C SER A 119 21.03 2.15 16.54
N SER A 120 21.80 1.32 15.82
CA SER A 120 22.81 0.46 16.41
C SER A 120 23.91 1.25 17.11
N VAL A 121 24.43 2.32 16.48
CA VAL A 121 25.47 3.18 17.07
C VAL A 121 24.96 3.91 18.30
N ARG A 122 23.78 4.53 18.23
CA ARG A 122 23.19 5.26 19.36
C ARG A 122 23.00 4.36 20.58
N ARG A 123 22.62 3.09 20.37
CA ARG A 123 22.45 2.09 21.44
C ARG A 123 23.77 1.68 22.11
N LEU A 124 24.93 1.90 21.48
CA LEU A 124 26.23 1.65 22.11
C LEU A 124 26.66 2.79 23.04
N PHE A 125 26.14 3.99 22.81
CA PHE A 125 26.47 5.20 23.57
C PHE A 125 25.38 5.62 24.57
N ASN A 126 24.26 4.89 24.63
CA ASN A 126 23.14 5.05 25.57
C ASN A 126 22.84 3.71 26.26
#